data_AF-A0A7X5WUN7-F1
#
_entry.id   AF-A0A7X5WUN7-F1
#
_cell.length_a   1.000
_cell.length_b   1.000
_cell.length_c   1.000
_cell.angle_alpha   90.00
_cell.angle_beta   90.00
_cell.angle_gamma   90.00
#
_symmetry.space_group_name_H-M   'P 1'
#
loop_
_entity.id
_entity.type
_entity.pdbx_description
1 polymer ?
#
loop_
_entity_poly.entity_id
_entity_poly.type
_entity_poly.pdbx_seq_one_letter_code
_entity_poly.pdbx_strand_id
1 'polypeptide(L)' 'TRPVFLQVAADDEAITREMSDRLSGAASEPKQTVTYDTTHSFDDTGAAADRIDWLLN' A
#
# COMPACT_ATOMS: atom_id res chain seq x y z
N THR A 1 17.89 7.81 -0.76
CA THR A 1 16.60 7.48 -0.09
C THR A 1 16.37 6.00 -0.21
N ARG A 2 15.74 5.36 0.78
CA ARG A 2 15.32 3.95 0.65
C ARG A 2 14.00 3.90 -0.13
N PRO A 3 13.79 2.92 -1.02
CA PRO A 3 12.51 2.77 -1.71
C PRO A 3 11.38 2.53 -0.70
N VAL A 4 10.17 2.96 -1.05
CA VAL A 4 8.97 2.74 -0.22
C VAL A 4 7.90 2.00 -1.03
N PHE A 5 7.29 0.99 -0.42
CA PHE A 5 6.11 0.31 -0.96
C PHE A 5 4.88 0.64 -0.11
N LEU A 6 3.93 1.34 -0.71
CA LEU A 6 2.65 1.70 -0.11
C LEU A 6 1.56 0.74 -0.61
N GLN A 7 0.89 0.08 0.31
CA GLN A 7 -0.22 -0.82 0.00
C GLN A 7 -1.52 -0.21 0.51
N VAL A 8 -2.52 -0.10 -0.36
CA VAL A 8 -3.79 0.59 -0.10
C VAL A 8 -4.93 -0.42 -0.16
N ALA A 9 -5.83 -0.38 0.81
CA ALA A 9 -7.04 -1.19 0.84
C ALA A 9 -8.16 -0.44 0.09
N ALA A 10 -8.79 -1.10 -0.89
CA ALA A 10 -9.84 -0.49 -1.72
C ALA A 10 -11.12 -0.23 -0.92
N ASP A 11 -11.45 -1.14 0.00
CA ASP A 11 -12.66 -1.14 0.81
C ASP A 11 -12.35 -0.81 2.28
N ASP A 12 -11.31 0.00 2.51
CA ASP A 12 -10.90 0.43 3.85
C ASP A 12 -11.96 1.35 4.49
N GLU A 13 -12.49 0.89 5.63
CA GLU A 13 -13.51 1.58 6.41
C GLU A 13 -12.95 2.70 7.31
N ALA A 14 -11.63 2.76 7.49
CA ALA A 14 -10.95 3.70 8.38
C ALA A 14 -10.07 4.72 7.63
N ILE A 15 -9.46 4.32 6.52
CA ILE A 15 -8.55 5.14 5.70
C ILE A 15 -9.17 5.37 4.32
N THR A 16 -9.64 6.59 4.06
CA THR A 16 -10.25 6.89 2.76
C THR A 16 -9.22 6.88 1.62
N ARG A 17 -9.69 6.69 0.38
CA ARG A 17 -8.85 6.84 -0.81
C ARG A 17 -8.13 8.19 -0.87
N GLU A 18 -8.80 9.28 -0.49
CA GLU A 18 -8.17 10.61 -0.45
C GLU A 18 -6.97 10.66 0.51
N MET A 19 -7.07 10.04 1.69
CA MET A 19 -5.96 10.00 2.66
C MET A 19 -4.77 9.21 2.11
N SER A 20 -5.04 8.07 1.47
CA SER A 20 -4.02 7.25 0.81
C SER A 20 -3.33 7.98 -0.34
N ASP A 21 -4.10 8.69 -1.18
CA ASP A 21 -3.55 9.48 -2.29
C ASP A 21 -2.67 10.63 -1.78
N ARG A 22 -3.09 11.31 -0.71
CA ARG A 22 -2.30 12.37 -0.06
C ARG A 22 -0.99 11.82 0.51
N LEU A 23 -1.01 10.64 1.14
CA LEU A 23 0.20 9.99 1.66
C LEU A 23 1.15 9.61 0.52
N SER A 24 0.63 8.98 -0.55
CA SER A 24 1.45 8.60 -1.71
C SER A 24 2.07 9.83 -2.37
N GLY A 25 1.30 10.90 -2.59
CA GLY A 25 1.79 12.15 -3.16
C GLY A 25 2.90 12.82 -2.33
N ALA A 26 2.85 12.69 -1.00
CA ALA A 26 3.86 13.25 -0.10
C ALA A 26 5.12 12.38 0.05
N ALA A 27 5.05 11.08 -0.28
CA ALA A 27 6.16 10.16 -0.15
C ALA A 27 7.26 10.43 -1.19
N SER A 28 8.52 10.37 -0.74
CA SER A 28 9.70 10.58 -1.58
C SER A 28 9.97 9.41 -2.54
N GLU A 29 10.61 9.71 -3.66
CA GLU A 29 11.04 8.69 -4.63
C GLU A 29 12.35 7.99 -4.22
N PRO A 30 12.56 6.73 -4.64
CA PRO A 30 11.64 5.89 -5.42
C PRO A 30 10.50 5.28 -4.56
N LYS A 31 9.27 5.25 -5.09
CA LYS A 31 8.14 4.56 -4.45
C LYS A 31 7.29 3.74 -5.40
N GLN A 32 6.57 2.77 -4.84
CA GLN A 32 5.52 2.01 -5.49
C GLN A 32 4.25 2.11 -4.65
N THR A 33 3.09 2.30 -5.29
CA THR A 33 1.78 2.27 -4.63
C THR A 33 0.89 1.26 -5.34
N VAL A 34 0.31 0.31 -4.60
CA VAL A 34 -0.61 -0.70 -5.15
C VAL A 34 -1.88 -0.72 -4.29
N THR A 35 -3.04 -0.84 -4.95
CA THR A 35 -4.35 -0.97 -4.30
C THR A 35 -4.83 -2.41 -4.40
N TYR A 36 -5.37 -2.96 -3.31
CA TYR A 36 -5.86 -4.33 -3.19
C TYR A 36 -7.34 -4.33 -2.78
N ASP A 37 -8.10 -5.31 -3.26
CA ASP A 37 -9.52 -5.50 -2.95
C ASP A 37 -9.70 -6.12 -1.55
N THR A 38 -9.38 -5.33 -0.52
CA THR A 38 -9.41 -5.71 0.90
C THR A 38 -9.92 -4.57 1.77
N THR A 39 -10.26 -4.89 3.03
CA THR A 39 -10.64 -3.95 4.10
C THR A 39 -9.43 -3.50 4.93
N HIS A 40 -9.67 -2.68 5.96
CA HIS A 40 -8.64 -2.19 6.87
C HIS A 40 -7.81 -3.30 7.55
N SER A 41 -8.41 -4.48 7.75
CA SER A 41 -7.71 -5.66 8.29
C SER A 41 -6.52 -6.11 7.44
N PHE A 42 -6.55 -5.81 6.14
CA PHE A 42 -5.51 -6.17 5.18
C PHE A 42 -5.24 -7.68 5.07
N ASP A 43 -6.26 -8.52 5.29
CA ASP A 43 -6.22 -9.97 5.19
C ASP A 43 -6.25 -10.49 3.73
N ASP A 44 -5.53 -9.83 2.83
CA ASP A 44 -5.39 -10.26 1.42
C ASP A 44 -4.08 -11.03 1.21
N THR A 45 -4.21 -12.28 0.71
CA THR A 45 -3.04 -13.16 0.50
C THR A 45 -2.11 -12.67 -0.61
N GLY A 46 -2.64 -11.98 -1.63
CA GLY A 46 -1.84 -11.41 -2.71
C GLY A 46 -0.98 -10.25 -2.20
N ALA A 47 -1.59 -9.36 -1.41
CA ALA A 47 -0.91 -8.24 -0.80
C ALA A 47 0.15 -8.69 0.22
N ALA A 48 -0.09 -9.78 0.94
CA ALA A 48 0.92 -10.40 1.79
C ALA A 48 2.11 -10.96 0.99
N ALA A 49 1.84 -11.65 -0.12
CA ALA A 49 2.88 -12.18 -1.01
C ALA A 49 3.73 -11.06 -1.62
N ASP A 50 3.10 -10.02 -2.18
CA ASP A 50 3.79 -8.88 -2.79
C ASP A 50 4.69 -8.14 -1.77
N ARG A 51 4.21 -8.02 -0.53
CA ARG A 51 5.00 -7.41 0.55
C ARG A 51 6.25 -8.22 0.87
N ILE A 52 6.16 -9.55 0.89
CA ILE A 52 7.32 -10.42 1.11
C ILE A 52 8.28 -10.30 -0.07
N ASP A 53 7.78 -10.35 -1.30
CA ASP A 53 8.60 -10.21 -2.50
C ASP A 53 9.35 -8.87 -2.52
N TRP A 54 8.66 -7.76 -2.21
CA TRP A 54 9.27 -6.44 -2.13
C TRP A 54 10.35 -6.32 -1.06
N LEU A 55 10.21 -7.01 0.07
CA LEU A 55 11.22 -6.98 1.14
C LEU A 55 12.48 -7.78 0.80
N LEU A 56 12.38 -8.74 -0.12
CA LEU A 56 13.46 -9.64 -0.51
C LEU A 56 14.24 -9.13 -1.73
N ASN A 57 13.71 -8.15 -2.47
CA ASN A 57 14.31 -7.58 -3.69
C ASN A 57 14.67 -6.09 -3.53
#